data_AF-A0A2N3AJP8-F1
#
_entry.id   AF-A0A2N3AJP8-F1
#
_cell.length_a   1.000
_cell.length_b   1.000
_cell.length_c   1.000
_cell.angle_alpha   90.00
_cell.angle_beta   90.00
_cell.angle_gamma   90.00
#
_symmetry.space_group_name_H-M   'P 1'
#
loop_
_entity.id
_entity.type
_entity.pdbx_description
1 polymer ?
#
loop_
_entity_poly.entity_id
_entity_poly.type
_entity_poly.pdbx_seq_one_letter_code
_entity_poly.pdbx_strand_id
1 'polypeptide(L)'
;MMVRPSMLKDLKSIKNIEGATFIYSLWEGYLQDDSLQKMMRFIKKKNMKFYQVHTSGHAEIGTLKKVVKKLKPGKIIPIHTFHPDKYGDLFSWKIEQVLDGEIFGV
;
A
#
# COMPACT_ATOMS: atom_id res chain seq x y z
N MET A 1 -11.70 -4.90 -18.59
CA MET A 1 -10.61 -5.88 -18.72
C MET A 1 -9.63 -5.66 -17.58
N MET A 2 -9.22 -6.71 -16.86
CA MET A 2 -8.10 -6.63 -15.93
C MET A 2 -6.79 -6.73 -16.70
N VAL A 3 -5.81 -5.92 -16.35
CA VAL A 3 -4.54 -5.81 -17.08
C VAL A 3 -3.37 -5.88 -16.12
N ARG A 4 -2.33 -6.63 -16.50
CA ARG A 4 -1.05 -6.69 -15.79
C ARG A 4 0.01 -5.95 -16.61
N PRO A 5 1.07 -5.40 -15.99
CA PRO A 5 2.17 -4.76 -16.71
C PRO A 5 2.76 -5.61 -17.86
N SER A 6 2.81 -6.93 -17.69
CA SER A 6 3.28 -7.88 -18.71
C SER A 6 2.42 -7.92 -19.98
N MET A 7 1.15 -7.50 -19.91
CA MET A 7 0.20 -7.49 -21.02
C MET A 7 0.32 -6.23 -21.91
N LEU A 8 1.36 -5.41 -21.71
CA LEU A 8 1.55 -4.18 -22.48
C LEU A 8 1.63 -4.42 -24.00
N LYS A 9 2.14 -5.58 -24.43
CA LYS A 9 2.16 -5.96 -25.85
C LYS A 9 0.75 -6.17 -26.39
N ASP A 10 -0.12 -6.81 -25.61
CA ASP A 10 -1.51 -7.07 -25.99
C ASP A 10 -2.31 -5.77 -26.03
N LEU A 11 -2.09 -4.85 -25.09
CA LEU A 11 -2.73 -3.54 -25.11
C LEU A 11 -2.39 -2.72 -26.35
N LYS A 12 -1.17 -2.88 -26.90
CA LYS A 12 -0.75 -2.20 -28.12
C LYS A 12 -1.45 -2.73 -29.38
N SER A 13 -1.97 -3.96 -29.37
CA SER A 13 -2.65 -4.56 -30.53
C SER A 13 -4.15 -4.23 -30.57
N ILE A 14 -4.73 -3.73 -29.47
CA ILE A 14 -6.13 -3.30 -29.41
C ILE A 14 -6.33 -2.07 -30.30
N LYS A 15 -7.15 -2.21 -31.34
CA LYS A 15 -7.58 -1.09 -32.20
C LYS A 15 -8.46 -0.14 -31.38
N ASN A 16 -8.31 1.17 -31.61
CA ASN A 16 -9.09 2.23 -30.97
C ASN A 16 -8.97 2.32 -29.43
N ILE A 17 -7.81 1.97 -28.86
CA ILE A 17 -7.55 2.11 -27.41
C ILE A 17 -7.24 3.57 -26.97
N GLU A 18 -7.02 4.48 -27.92
CA GLU A 18 -6.77 5.90 -27.65
C GLU A 18 -7.93 6.52 -26.85
N GLY A 19 -7.64 7.31 -25.82
CA GLY A 19 -8.67 7.96 -25.00
C GLY A 19 -9.42 7.04 -24.04
N ALA A 20 -9.09 5.75 -23.98
CA ALA A 20 -9.72 4.79 -23.07
C ALA A 20 -9.44 5.14 -21.60
N THR A 21 -10.14 4.47 -20.68
CA THR A 21 -9.97 4.68 -19.23
C THR A 21 -9.13 3.57 -18.61
N PHE A 22 -8.12 3.97 -17.83
CA PHE A 22 -7.30 3.10 -17.01
C PHE A 22 -7.61 3.36 -15.53
N ILE A 23 -8.13 2.35 -14.84
CA ILE A 23 -8.44 2.40 -13.42
C ILE A 23 -7.36 1.62 -12.66
N TYR A 24 -6.66 2.30 -11.76
CA TYR A 24 -5.63 1.74 -10.90
C TYR A 24 -6.14 1.64 -9.46
N SER A 25 -6.41 0.43 -9.01
CA SER A 25 -6.96 0.14 -7.68
C SER A 25 -5.94 -0.49 -6.72
N LEU A 26 -4.66 -0.35 -7.01
CA LEU A 26 -3.55 -0.91 -6.22
C LEU A 26 -2.84 0.20 -5.44
N TRP A 27 -1.95 -0.17 -4.52
CA TRP A 27 -1.20 0.78 -3.71
C TRP A 27 -0.31 1.67 -4.60
N GLU A 28 -0.35 2.98 -4.36
CA GLU A 28 0.37 3.99 -5.15
C GLU A 28 1.88 3.74 -5.23
N GLY A 29 2.47 3.20 -4.17
CA GLY A 29 3.90 2.91 -4.11
C GLY A 29 4.37 2.00 -5.25
N TYR A 30 3.54 1.05 -5.70
CA TYR A 30 3.89 0.18 -6.82
C TYR A 30 3.97 0.92 -8.17
N LEU A 31 3.42 2.14 -8.28
CA LEU A 31 3.64 2.95 -9.49
C LEU A 31 5.12 3.23 -9.74
N GLN A 32 5.99 3.17 -8.72
CA GLN A 32 7.43 3.33 -8.87
C GLN A 32 8.12 2.14 -9.54
N ASP A 33 7.45 0.98 -9.64
CA ASP A 33 8.03 -0.20 -10.28
C ASP A 33 8.28 0.03 -11.77
N ASP A 34 9.44 -0.42 -12.27
CA ASP A 34 9.84 -0.26 -13.68
C ASP A 34 8.79 -0.73 -14.70
N SER A 35 8.11 -1.85 -14.38
CA SER A 35 7.09 -2.43 -15.25
C SER A 35 5.83 -1.56 -15.31
N LEU A 36 5.41 -1.00 -14.18
CA LEU A 36 4.29 -0.08 -14.10
C LEU A 36 4.64 1.26 -14.73
N GLN A 37 5.85 1.77 -14.54
CA GLN A 37 6.34 2.97 -15.22
C GLN A 37 6.28 2.83 -16.75
N LYS A 38 6.64 1.66 -17.31
CA LYS A 38 6.48 1.38 -18.76
C LYS A 38 5.02 1.41 -19.20
N MET A 39 4.12 0.85 -18.39
CA MET A 39 2.67 0.88 -18.64
C MET A 39 2.11 2.32 -18.55
N MET A 40 2.52 3.10 -17.55
CA MET A 40 2.10 4.50 -17.38
C MET A 40 2.53 5.39 -18.54
N ARG A 41 3.74 5.18 -19.09
CA ARG A 41 4.17 5.86 -20.32
C ARG A 41 3.26 5.54 -21.50
N PHE A 42 2.79 4.29 -21.63
CA PHE A 42 1.84 3.91 -22.67
C PHE A 42 0.46 4.55 -22.46
N ILE A 43 -0.07 4.50 -21.24
CA ILE A 43 -1.34 5.15 -20.86
C ILE A 43 -1.31 6.63 -21.22
N LYS A 44 -0.22 7.33 -20.85
CA LYS A 44 -0.02 8.75 -21.19
C LYS A 44 0.09 8.97 -22.71
N LYS A 45 0.87 8.14 -23.42
CA LYS A 45 1.02 8.22 -24.88
C LYS A 45 -0.29 8.02 -25.63
N LYS A 46 -1.22 7.24 -25.06
CA LYS A 46 -2.55 6.94 -25.61
C LYS A 46 -3.65 7.87 -25.15
N ASN A 47 -3.28 8.99 -24.51
CA ASN A 47 -4.20 9.97 -23.95
C ASN A 47 -5.32 9.34 -23.10
N MET A 48 -5.00 8.24 -22.41
CA MET A 48 -5.97 7.50 -21.62
C MET A 48 -6.26 8.25 -20.32
N LYS A 49 -7.52 8.23 -19.87
CA LYS A 49 -7.91 8.77 -18.57
C LYS A 49 -7.38 7.86 -17.47
N PHE A 50 -6.65 8.40 -16.51
CA PHE A 50 -6.13 7.65 -15.36
C PHE A 50 -6.93 7.97 -14.11
N TYR A 51 -7.48 6.95 -13.46
CA TYR A 51 -8.11 7.08 -12.15
C TYR A 51 -7.43 6.17 -11.14
N GLN A 52 -7.10 6.71 -9.98
CA GLN A 52 -6.57 5.95 -8.85
C GLN A 52 -7.66 5.79 -7.79
N VAL A 53 -7.99 4.54 -7.46
CA VAL A 53 -9.12 4.18 -6.58
C VAL A 53 -8.71 3.16 -5.51
N HIS A 54 -7.55 3.38 -4.89
CA HIS A 54 -7.04 2.50 -3.83
C HIS A 54 -7.76 2.72 -2.49
N THR A 55 -8.07 1.63 -1.80
CA THR A 55 -8.45 1.65 -0.37
C THR A 55 -7.45 0.79 0.39
N SER A 56 -6.92 1.32 1.51
CA SER A 56 -5.96 0.61 2.35
C SER A 56 -6.59 -0.61 3.02
N GLY A 57 -5.85 -1.72 3.10
CA GLY A 57 -6.21 -2.89 3.90
C GLY A 57 -5.73 -2.83 5.36
N HIS A 58 -4.93 -1.83 5.73
CA HIS A 58 -4.40 -1.66 7.08
C HIS A 58 -5.24 -0.71 7.93
N ALA A 59 -5.34 -0.99 9.22
CA ALA A 59 -6.01 -0.14 10.17
C ALA A 59 -5.30 1.22 10.30
N GLU A 60 -6.07 2.30 10.19
CA GLU A 60 -5.58 3.64 10.50
C GLU A 60 -5.29 3.81 12.00
N ILE A 61 -4.52 4.85 12.35
CA ILE A 61 -4.11 5.15 13.73
C ILE A 61 -5.31 5.24 14.69
N GLY A 62 -6.41 5.87 14.26
CA GLY A 62 -7.63 5.98 15.07
C GLY A 62 -8.24 4.60 15.40
N THR A 63 -8.20 3.67 14.45
CA THR A 63 -8.66 2.30 14.65
C THR A 63 -7.71 1.51 15.56
N LEU A 64 -6.39 1.66 15.39
CA LEU A 64 -5.41 1.06 16.30
C LEU A 64 -5.61 1.53 17.75
N LYS A 65 -5.85 2.83 17.96
CA LYS A 65 -6.17 3.39 19.29
C LYS A 65 -7.42 2.75 19.93
N LYS A 66 -8.45 2.49 19.13
CA LYS A 66 -9.67 1.78 19.61
C LYS A 66 -9.34 0.35 20.06
N VAL A 67 -8.52 -0.36 19.28
CA VAL A 67 -8.08 -1.73 19.62
C VAL A 67 -7.31 -1.74 20.93
N VAL A 68 -6.29 -0.90 21.07
CA VAL A 68 -5.47 -0.80 22.30
C VAL A 68 -6.32 -0.44 23.51
N LYS A 69 -7.22 0.56 23.38
CA LYS A 69 -8.12 0.97 24.47
C LYS A 69 -9.05 -0.17 24.92
N LYS A 70 -9.49 -1.02 23.99
CA LYS A 70 -10.39 -2.15 24.29
C LYS A 70 -9.64 -3.32 24.92
N LEU A 71 -8.45 -3.65 24.42
CA LEU A 71 -7.64 -4.78 24.89
C LEU A 71 -6.91 -4.49 26.20
N LYS A 72 -6.51 -3.23 26.44
CA LYS A 72 -5.69 -2.81 27.59
C LYS A 72 -4.45 -3.71 27.78
N PRO A 73 -3.58 -3.84 26.77
CA PRO A 73 -2.44 -4.75 26.84
C PRO A 73 -1.43 -4.29 27.90
N GLY A 74 -0.62 -5.21 28.44
CA GLY A 74 0.48 -4.86 29.34
C GLY A 74 1.63 -4.13 28.63
N LYS A 75 1.87 -4.46 27.35
CA LYS A 75 2.81 -3.79 26.45
C LYS A 75 2.34 -3.89 24.99
N ILE A 76 2.83 -2.99 24.14
CA ILE A 76 2.64 -2.99 22.70
C ILE A 76 3.98 -3.28 22.05
N ILE A 77 4.01 -4.28 21.15
CA ILE A 77 5.16 -4.59 20.32
C ILE A 77 4.79 -4.26 18.87
N PRO A 78 5.27 -3.13 18.31
CA PRO A 78 5.00 -2.77 16.92
C PRO A 78 5.73 -3.72 15.98
N ILE A 79 4.98 -4.48 15.19
CA ILE A 79 5.51 -5.33 14.11
C ILE A 79 4.91 -4.91 12.77
N HIS A 80 5.54 -5.33 11.67
CA HIS A 80 5.07 -5.05 10.31
C HIS A 80 4.87 -3.54 10.03
N THR A 81 5.80 -2.72 10.52
CA THR A 81 5.88 -1.28 10.28
C THR A 81 7.33 -0.86 10.09
N PHE A 82 7.57 0.13 9.23
CA PHE A 82 8.89 0.75 9.06
C PHE A 82 9.18 1.81 10.13
N HIS A 83 8.20 2.16 10.96
CA HIS A 83 8.31 3.19 11.99
C HIS A 83 7.83 2.71 13.36
N PRO A 84 8.45 1.67 13.94
CA PRO A 84 8.13 1.23 15.29
C PRO A 84 8.45 2.30 16.34
N ASP A 85 9.42 3.17 16.06
CA ASP A 85 9.84 4.32 16.86
C ASP A 85 8.71 5.32 17.14
N LYS A 86 7.81 5.53 16.16
CA LYS A 86 6.70 6.49 16.30
C LYS A 86 5.61 6.03 17.26
N TYR A 87 5.60 4.77 17.69
CA TYR A 87 4.53 4.26 18.56
C TYR A 87 4.54 4.91 19.94
N GLY A 88 5.69 5.36 20.44
CA GLY A 88 5.79 6.06 21.73
C GLY A 88 4.98 7.36 21.75
N ASP A 89 4.93 8.07 20.62
CA ASP A 89 4.14 9.30 20.49
C ASP A 89 2.65 9.03 20.26
N LEU A 90 2.32 7.82 19.76
CA LEU A 90 0.96 7.45 19.39
C LEU A 90 0.17 6.84 20.55
N PHE A 91 0.83 6.18 21.50
CA PHE A 91 0.18 5.42 22.56
C PHE A 91 0.83 5.67 23.91
N SER A 92 0.01 5.88 24.95
CA SER A 92 0.47 6.01 26.34
C SER A 92 0.78 4.67 27.03
N TRP A 93 0.86 3.57 26.27
CA TRP A 93 1.16 2.23 26.78
C TRP A 93 2.66 1.95 26.71
N LYS A 94 3.14 1.00 27.51
CA LYS A 94 4.52 0.52 27.39
C LYS A 94 4.76 0.02 25.96
N ILE A 95 5.72 0.62 25.26
CA ILE A 95 6.16 0.20 23.93
C ILE A 95 7.46 -0.58 24.06
N GLU A 96 7.55 -1.72 23.40
CA GLU A 96 8.75 -2.54 23.34
C GLU A 96 9.03 -2.85 21.87
N GLN A 97 10.16 -2.37 21.36
CA GLN A 97 10.60 -2.65 20.00
C GLN A 97 11.49 -3.89 20.04
N VAL A 98 11.24 -4.83 19.13
CA VAL A 98 11.92 -6.12 19.07
C VAL A 98 12.44 -6.30 17.66
N LEU A 99 13.68 -6.79 17.53
CA LEU A 99 14.31 -7.06 16.24
C LEU A 99 13.97 -8.45 15.72
N ASP A 100 14.14 -8.66 14.41
CA ASP A 100 13.96 -9.99 13.81
C ASP A 100 14.87 -11.02 14.48
N GLY A 101 14.27 -12.09 15.00
CA GLY A 101 14.98 -13.17 15.70
C GLY A 101 15.25 -12.93 17.19
N GLU A 102 14.90 -11.77 17.72
CA GLU A 102 15.03 -11.48 19.16
C GLU A 102 13.91 -12.17 19.96
N ILE A 103 14.29 -12.75 21.12
CA ILE A 103 13.36 -13.39 22.06
C ILE A 103 13.07 -12.41 23.19
N PHE A 104 11.80 -12.11 23.43
CA PHE A 104 11.38 -11.26 24.54
C PHE A 104 10.66 -12.07 25.64
N GLY A 105 10.87 -11.67 26.90
CA GLY A 105 10.15 -12.22 28.04
C GLY A 105 8.72 -11.68 28.13
N VAL A 106 7.78 -12.55 28.52
CA VAL A 106 6.38 -12.19 28.78
C VAL A 106 6.20 -11.74 30.22
#